data_AF-A0A936B6U9-F1
#
_entry.id   AF-A0A936B6U9-F1
#
_cell.length_a   1.000
_cell.length_b   1.000
_cell.length_c   1.000
_cell.angle_alpha   90.00
_cell.angle_beta   90.00
_cell.angle_gamma   90.00
#
_symmetry.space_group_name_H-M   'P 1'
#
loop_
_entity.id
_entity.type
_entity.pdbx_description
1 polymer ?
#
loop_
_entity_poly.entity_id
_entity_poly.type
_entity_poly.pdbx_seq_one_letter_code
_entity_poly.pdbx_strand_id
1 'polypeptide(L)'
;MNTEVDALERQYNQLVQRPTAVLLTQVDQAIDRTEKRVSQVSTNLQNLYKGVKEGLNETQGAIERAEWMIQQIDESPAIELYPAEGPLLAVEATWEKDGDGDPSGILYLTDQRILFEQKEEIATKKFLFITTASEKVQKLLLEAPAREVEDIKHSEEGRGFWACAVMTFWS
;
A
#
# COMPACT_ATOMS: atom_id res chain seq x y z
N MET A 1 -39.12 -4.85 10.13
CA MET A 1 -38.43 -5.70 11.12
C MET A 1 -39.38 -6.11 12.25
N ASN A 2 -40.20 -5.19 12.77
CA ASN A 2 -41.15 -5.49 13.85
C ASN A 2 -42.26 -6.47 13.44
N THR A 3 -42.83 -6.34 12.24
CA THR A 3 -44.01 -7.13 11.83
C THR A 3 -43.83 -8.65 11.80
N GLU A 4 -42.62 -9.16 11.53
CA GLU A 4 -42.32 -10.61 11.53
C GLU A 4 -42.03 -11.15 12.93
N VAL A 5 -41.33 -10.36 13.76
CA VAL A 5 -41.10 -10.69 15.18
C VAL A 5 -42.43 -10.66 15.94
N ASP A 6 -43.27 -9.67 15.66
CA ASP A 6 -44.62 -9.56 16.22
C ASP A 6 -45.54 -10.70 15.76
N ALA A 7 -45.30 -11.27 14.56
CA ALA A 7 -46.03 -12.43 14.07
C ALA A 7 -45.55 -13.71 14.74
N LEU A 8 -44.24 -13.83 14.95
CA LEU A 8 -43.60 -14.92 15.70
C LEU A 8 -44.06 -14.97 17.16
N GLU A 9 -44.11 -13.82 17.85
CA GLU A 9 -44.64 -13.74 19.22
C GLU A 9 -46.11 -14.17 19.31
N ARG A 10 -46.93 -13.75 18.34
CA ARG A 10 -48.34 -14.16 18.28
C ARG A 10 -48.50 -15.66 18.07
N GLN A 11 -47.67 -16.28 17.23
CA GLN A 11 -47.67 -17.72 17.00
C GLN A 11 -47.14 -18.51 18.21
N TYR A 12 -46.08 -18.01 18.86
CA TYR A 12 -45.56 -18.57 20.11
C TYR A 12 -46.63 -18.57 21.22
N ASN A 13 -47.33 -17.46 21.41
CA ASN A 13 -48.40 -17.35 22.40
C ASN A 13 -49.58 -18.30 22.11
N GLN A 14 -49.81 -18.69 20.85
CA GLN A 14 -50.79 -19.71 20.48
C GLN A 14 -50.31 -21.14 20.75
N LEU A 15 -49.02 -21.42 20.54
CA LEU A 15 -48.40 -22.71 20.87
C LEU A 15 -48.49 -23.04 22.36
N VAL A 16 -48.31 -22.03 23.23
CA VAL A 16 -48.45 -22.17 24.68
C VAL A 16 -49.89 -22.60 25.07
N GLN A 17 -50.90 -22.24 24.27
CA GLN A 17 -52.29 -22.55 24.55
C GLN A 17 -52.78 -23.87 23.91
N ARG A 18 -52.28 -24.24 22.71
CA ARG A 18 -52.60 -25.51 22.02
C ARG A 18 -51.43 -25.99 21.13
N PRO A 19 -50.54 -26.84 21.64
CA PRO A 19 -49.42 -27.34 20.84
C PRO A 19 -49.94 -28.29 19.75
N THR A 20 -49.74 -27.91 18.48
CA THR A 20 -49.90 -28.81 17.32
C THR A 20 -48.59 -28.86 16.54
N ALA A 21 -48.24 -30.03 16.02
CA ALA A 21 -46.96 -30.24 15.31
C ALA A 21 -46.74 -29.26 14.14
N VAL A 22 -47.81 -28.88 13.45
CA VAL A 22 -47.77 -27.94 12.32
C VAL A 22 -47.37 -26.53 12.76
N LEU A 23 -47.87 -26.05 13.89
CA LEU A 23 -47.51 -24.72 14.41
C LEU A 23 -46.06 -24.66 14.90
N LEU A 24 -45.54 -25.74 15.49
CA LEU A 24 -44.14 -25.84 15.91
C LEU A 24 -43.21 -25.71 14.70
N THR A 25 -43.47 -26.47 13.63
CA THR A 25 -42.68 -26.39 12.39
C THR A 25 -42.70 -25.00 11.75
N GLN A 26 -43.83 -24.28 11.83
CA GLN A 26 -43.92 -22.92 11.29
C GLN A 26 -43.09 -21.92 12.08
N VAL A 27 -43.11 -22.02 13.42
CA VAL A 27 -42.29 -21.19 14.30
C VAL A 27 -40.81 -21.50 14.11
N ASP A 28 -40.42 -22.78 14.03
CA ASP A 28 -39.03 -23.19 13.77
C ASP A 28 -38.51 -22.59 12.45
N GLN A 29 -39.29 -22.69 11.37
CA GLN A 29 -38.91 -22.10 10.08
C GLN A 29 -38.78 -20.57 10.12
N ALA A 30 -39.59 -19.91 10.93
CA ALA A 30 -39.56 -18.46 11.06
C ALA A 30 -38.39 -17.99 11.95
N ILE A 31 -38.01 -18.77 12.97
CA ILE A 31 -36.76 -18.61 13.73
C ILE A 31 -35.56 -18.80 12.79
N ASP A 32 -35.49 -19.91 12.06
CA ASP A 32 -34.41 -20.21 11.10
C ASP A 32 -34.21 -19.07 10.07
N ARG A 33 -35.32 -18.53 9.54
CA ARG A 33 -35.27 -17.41 8.58
C ARG A 33 -34.73 -16.14 9.24
N THR A 34 -35.14 -15.87 10.48
CA THR A 34 -34.69 -14.68 11.22
C THR A 34 -33.23 -14.78 11.58
N GLU A 35 -32.77 -15.94 12.07
CA GLU A 35 -31.36 -16.22 12.37
C GLU A 35 -30.49 -16.07 11.13
N LYS A 36 -30.89 -16.64 10.00
CA LYS A 36 -30.17 -16.49 8.73
C LYS A 36 -30.06 -15.02 8.30
N ARG A 37 -31.13 -14.24 8.45
CA ARG A 37 -31.12 -12.80 8.11
C ARG A 37 -30.24 -11.98 9.06
N VAL A 38 -30.30 -12.25 10.37
CA VAL A 38 -29.42 -11.60 11.35
C VAL A 38 -27.96 -11.93 11.05
N SER A 39 -27.66 -13.20 10.75
CA SER A 39 -26.33 -13.63 10.34
C SER A 39 -25.86 -12.91 9.07
N GLN A 40 -26.71 -12.82 8.04
CA GLN A 40 -26.40 -12.08 6.81
C GLN A 40 -26.15 -10.58 7.07
N VAL A 41 -26.99 -9.92 7.87
CA VAL A 41 -26.78 -8.51 8.24
C VAL A 41 -25.46 -8.36 9.01
N SER A 42 -25.17 -9.26 9.94
CA SER A 42 -23.92 -9.27 10.70
C SER A 42 -22.70 -9.40 9.78
N THR A 43 -22.70 -10.37 8.86
CA THR A 43 -21.62 -10.56 7.88
C THR A 43 -21.46 -9.34 6.98
N ASN A 44 -22.57 -8.77 6.50
CA ASN A 44 -22.52 -7.56 5.68
C ASN A 44 -21.92 -6.37 6.43
N LEU A 45 -22.32 -6.16 7.70
CA LEU A 45 -21.75 -5.12 8.55
C LEU A 45 -20.24 -5.33 8.78
N GLN A 46 -19.82 -6.57 9.03
CA GLN A 46 -18.39 -6.90 9.19
C GLN A 46 -17.60 -6.59 7.91
N ASN A 47 -18.15 -6.94 6.74
CA ASN A 47 -17.51 -6.66 5.45
C ASN A 47 -17.44 -5.16 5.15
N LEU A 48 -18.50 -4.40 5.44
CA LEU A 48 -18.49 -2.94 5.29
C LEU A 48 -17.44 -2.29 6.20
N TYR A 49 -17.38 -2.71 7.47
CA TYR A 49 -16.37 -2.21 8.40
C TYR A 49 -14.95 -2.56 7.95
N LYS A 50 -14.74 -3.78 7.46
CA LYS A 50 -13.46 -4.21 6.87
C LYS A 50 -13.08 -3.32 5.70
N GLY A 51 -13.98 -3.07 4.75
CA GLY A 51 -13.71 -2.21 3.60
C GLY A 51 -13.39 -0.77 3.99
N VAL A 52 -14.10 -0.21 4.97
CA VAL A 52 -13.77 1.13 5.51
C VAL A 52 -12.38 1.15 6.14
N LYS A 53 -12.05 0.14 6.95
CA LYS A 53 -10.72 0.03 7.57
C LYS A 53 -9.60 -0.10 6.53
N GLU A 54 -9.81 -0.92 5.50
CA GLU A 54 -8.87 -1.10 4.39
C GLU A 54 -8.65 0.23 3.65
N GLY A 55 -9.72 0.94 3.28
CA GLY A 55 -9.61 2.24 2.60
C GLY A 55 -8.93 3.32 3.47
N LEU A 56 -9.17 3.32 4.78
CA LEU A 56 -8.46 4.22 5.70
C LEU A 56 -6.97 3.90 5.79
N ASN A 57 -6.60 2.62 5.86
CA ASN A 57 -5.20 2.20 5.86
C ASN A 57 -4.49 2.55 4.53
N GLU A 58 -5.17 2.35 3.39
CA GLU A 58 -4.65 2.73 2.08
C GLU A 58 -4.42 4.24 1.97
N THR A 59 -5.37 5.03 2.47
CA THR A 59 -5.27 6.50 2.50
C THR A 59 -4.14 6.96 3.42
N GLN A 60 -4.03 6.37 4.62
CA GLN A 60 -2.93 6.66 5.53
C GLN A 60 -1.58 6.36 4.88
N GLY A 61 -1.43 5.18 4.27
CA GLY A 61 -0.18 4.83 3.58
C GLY A 61 0.13 5.75 2.40
N ALA A 62 -0.88 6.26 1.69
CA ALA A 62 -0.68 7.24 0.62
C ALA A 62 -0.18 8.59 1.17
N ILE A 63 -0.72 9.05 2.29
CA ILE A 63 -0.27 10.27 2.98
C ILE A 63 1.17 10.09 3.47
N GLU A 64 1.48 8.98 4.14
CA GLU A 64 2.83 8.69 4.65
C GLU A 64 3.87 8.65 3.52
N ARG A 65 3.52 8.06 2.36
CA ARG A 65 4.40 8.08 1.18
C ARG A 65 4.59 9.48 0.60
N ALA A 66 3.53 10.29 0.56
CA ALA A 66 3.62 11.67 0.07
C ALA A 66 4.45 12.55 1.00
N GLU A 67 4.25 12.44 2.32
CA GLU A 67 5.06 13.12 3.34
C GLU A 67 6.53 12.72 3.23
N TRP A 68 6.81 11.42 3.11
CA TRP A 68 8.17 10.93 2.93
C TRP A 68 8.80 11.48 1.64
N MET A 69 8.10 11.41 0.51
CA MET A 69 8.59 11.96 -0.77
C MET A 69 8.91 13.45 -0.67
N ILE A 70 8.01 14.26 -0.08
CA ILE A 70 8.23 15.70 0.12
C ILE A 70 9.44 15.93 1.01
N GLN A 71 9.58 15.18 2.11
CA GLN A 71 10.74 15.27 2.99
C GLN A 71 12.05 14.93 2.26
N GLN A 72 12.07 13.88 1.44
CA GLN A 72 13.27 13.48 0.71
C GLN A 72 13.71 14.55 -0.29
N ILE A 73 12.76 15.18 -0.99
CA ILE A 73 13.02 16.28 -1.92
C ILE A 73 13.53 17.53 -1.16
N ASP A 74 12.88 17.91 -0.06
CA ASP A 74 13.26 19.09 0.75
C ASP A 74 14.66 18.94 1.39
N GLU A 75 15.00 17.72 1.81
CA GLU A 75 16.33 17.41 2.35
C GLU A 75 17.42 17.26 1.28
N SER A 76 17.06 17.25 0.00
CA SER A 76 18.02 17.07 -1.08
C SER A 76 18.70 18.40 -1.44
N PRO A 77 20.03 18.52 -1.26
CA PRO A 77 20.76 19.68 -1.78
C PRO A 77 20.95 19.61 -3.31
N ALA A 78 20.62 18.47 -3.94
CA ALA A 78 20.88 18.19 -5.35
C ALA A 78 19.61 18.24 -6.21
N ILE A 79 18.44 18.38 -5.59
CA ILE A 79 17.15 18.44 -6.28
C ILE A 79 16.50 19.78 -6.00
N GLU A 80 16.22 20.51 -7.08
CA GLU A 80 15.35 21.69 -7.06
C GLU A 80 14.25 21.45 -8.11
N LEU A 81 13.00 21.40 -7.65
CA LEU A 81 11.85 21.25 -8.54
C LEU A 81 11.64 22.52 -9.35
N TYR A 82 11.36 22.37 -10.64
CA TYR A 82 11.02 23.52 -11.49
C TYR A 82 9.68 24.14 -11.06
N PRO A 83 9.43 25.42 -11.42
CA PRO A 83 8.12 26.01 -11.25
C PRO A 83 7.04 25.16 -11.92
N ALA A 84 6.03 24.75 -11.15
CA ALA A 84 4.95 23.85 -11.57
C ALA A 84 5.38 22.41 -11.91
N GLU A 85 6.55 21.97 -11.49
CA GLU A 85 6.90 20.54 -11.45
C GLU A 85 6.30 19.89 -10.20
N GLY A 86 5.54 18.81 -10.41
CA GLY A 86 4.87 18.06 -9.35
C GLY A 86 5.55 16.71 -9.11
N PRO A 87 6.03 16.42 -7.89
CA PRO A 87 6.53 15.09 -7.57
C PRO A 87 5.38 14.08 -7.48
N LEU A 88 5.55 12.92 -8.10
CA LEU A 88 4.53 11.87 -8.20
C LEU A 88 4.86 10.66 -7.33
N LEU A 89 6.13 10.26 -7.29
CA LEU A 89 6.59 9.12 -6.51
C LEU A 89 8.06 9.31 -6.11
N ALA A 90 8.42 8.80 -4.94
CA ALA A 90 9.79 8.51 -4.58
C ALA A 90 9.87 7.07 -4.06
N VAL A 91 10.96 6.38 -4.36
CA VAL A 91 11.25 5.03 -3.84
C VAL A 91 12.75 4.91 -3.54
N GLU A 92 13.08 4.12 -2.52
CA GLU A 92 14.45 3.67 -2.33
C GLU A 92 14.85 2.79 -3.52
N ALA A 93 16.04 3.04 -4.08
CA ALA A 93 16.52 2.35 -5.26
C ALA A 93 18.05 2.22 -5.24
N THR A 94 18.54 1.21 -5.94
CA THR A 94 19.96 0.99 -6.17
C THR A 94 20.24 1.23 -7.64
N TRP A 95 21.27 2.02 -7.93
CA TRP A 95 21.74 2.23 -9.28
C TRP A 95 22.74 1.13 -9.64
N GLU A 96 22.30 0.13 -10.41
CA GLU A 96 23.20 -0.91 -10.91
C GLU A 96 24.07 -0.37 -12.06
N LYS A 97 25.39 -0.40 -11.88
CA LYS A 97 26.39 -0.17 -12.95
C LYS A 97 27.16 -1.45 -13.16
N ASP A 98 27.66 -1.66 -14.38
CA ASP A 98 28.61 -2.74 -14.64
C ASP A 98 29.89 -2.56 -13.78
N GLY A 99 29.95 -3.20 -12.60
CA GLY A 99 31.07 -3.09 -11.67
C GLY A 99 30.72 -3.38 -10.20
N ASP A 100 31.68 -3.11 -9.31
CA ASP A 100 31.46 -3.15 -7.86
C ASP A 100 31.09 -1.74 -7.35
N GLY A 101 30.12 -1.66 -6.45
CA GLY A 101 29.77 -0.44 -5.72
C GLY A 101 28.55 0.31 -6.27
N ASP A 102 27.46 -0.43 -6.52
CA ASP A 102 26.17 0.14 -6.95
C ASP A 102 25.65 1.18 -5.95
N PRO A 103 25.53 2.46 -6.36
CA PRO A 103 25.08 3.52 -5.46
C PRO A 103 23.67 3.26 -4.94
N SER A 104 23.50 3.27 -3.62
CA SER A 104 22.17 3.29 -3.01
C SER A 104 21.63 4.71 -2.90
N GLY A 105 20.33 4.87 -3.09
CA GLY A 105 19.73 6.20 -3.13
C GLY A 105 18.22 6.19 -3.29
N ILE A 106 17.71 7.28 -3.84
CA ILE A 106 16.28 7.53 -4.03
C ILE A 106 16.02 7.83 -5.49
N LEU A 107 15.09 7.09 -6.07
CA LEU A 107 14.54 7.34 -7.40
C LEU A 107 13.27 8.16 -7.25
N TYR A 108 13.21 9.32 -7.91
CA TYR A 108 12.06 10.20 -7.93
C TYR A 108 11.46 10.21 -9.33
N LEU A 109 10.12 10.21 -9.38
CA LEU A 109 9.33 10.43 -10.58
C LEU A 109 8.53 11.72 -10.39
N THR A 110 8.68 12.64 -11.33
CA THR A 110 7.87 13.87 -11.40
C THR A 110 6.99 13.82 -12.65
N ASP A 111 6.13 14.83 -12.81
CA ASP A 111 5.35 15.02 -14.03
C ASP A 111 6.19 15.42 -15.26
N GLN A 112 7.49 15.70 -15.08
CA GLN A 112 8.39 16.16 -16.14
C GLN A 112 9.61 15.25 -16.35
N ARG A 113 10.19 14.69 -15.28
CA ARG A 113 11.49 13.98 -15.32
C ARG A 113 11.58 12.86 -14.29
N ILE A 114 12.54 11.98 -14.52
CA ILE A 114 13.01 10.96 -13.60
C ILE A 114 14.36 11.43 -13.06
N LEU A 115 14.52 11.34 -11.75
CA LEU A 115 15.72 11.76 -11.03
C LEU A 115 16.21 10.59 -10.18
N PHE A 116 17.52 10.34 -10.14
CA PHE A 116 18.12 9.45 -9.15
C PHE A 116 19.17 10.21 -8.34
N GLU A 117 18.95 10.28 -7.03
CA GLU A 117 19.90 10.82 -6.07
C GLU A 117 20.55 9.68 -5.31
N GLN A 118 21.87 9.54 -5.43
CA GLN A 118 22.65 8.73 -4.49
C GLN A 118 22.54 9.37 -3.11
N LYS A 119 22.12 8.61 -2.10
CA LYS A 119 21.96 9.06 -0.71
C LYS A 119 22.36 7.91 0.21
N GLU A 120 23.65 7.82 0.52
CA GLU A 120 24.19 6.72 1.33
C GLU A 120 25.41 7.16 2.17
N GLU A 121 25.75 6.34 3.16
CA GLU A 121 26.94 6.55 4.00
C GLU A 121 28.03 5.55 3.59
N ILE A 122 29.09 6.06 2.95
CA ILE A 122 30.19 5.23 2.44
C ILE A 122 31.30 5.17 3.49
N ALA A 123 31.69 3.96 3.89
CA ALA A 123 32.82 3.74 4.77
C ALA A 123 34.15 4.14 4.08
N THR A 124 34.76 5.24 4.51
CA THR A 124 36.01 5.76 3.92
C THR A 124 37.26 5.12 4.52
N LYS A 125 37.18 4.62 5.76
CA LYS A 125 38.29 3.90 6.42
C LYS A 125 37.80 2.69 7.19
N LYS A 126 38.51 1.57 7.03
CA LYS A 126 38.30 0.34 7.80
C LYS A 126 39.61 -0.09 8.47
N PHE A 127 39.56 -0.50 9.73
CA PHE A 127 40.68 -1.12 10.44
C PHE A 127 40.23 -2.47 11.00
N LEU A 128 40.89 -3.57 10.61
CA LEU A 128 40.52 -4.93 11.00
C LEU A 128 39.00 -5.21 10.90
N PHE A 129 38.39 -4.87 9.76
CA PHE A 129 36.95 -5.02 9.48
C PHE A 129 36.01 -4.06 10.23
N ILE A 130 36.53 -3.15 11.06
CA ILE A 130 35.74 -2.11 11.75
C ILE A 130 35.78 -0.82 10.93
N THR A 131 34.61 -0.28 10.57
CA THR A 131 34.52 1.06 9.97
C THR A 131 34.94 2.11 10.99
N THR A 132 35.97 2.87 10.69
CA THR A 132 36.52 3.92 11.57
C THR A 132 36.21 5.32 11.08
N ALA A 133 35.85 5.47 9.81
CA ALA A 133 35.35 6.71 9.25
C ALA A 133 34.38 6.41 8.10
N SER A 134 33.39 7.28 7.96
CA SER A 134 32.37 7.25 6.92
C SER A 134 32.15 8.65 6.36
N GLU A 135 31.60 8.73 5.16
CA GLU A 135 31.21 9.96 4.49
C GLU A 135 29.79 9.80 3.95
N LYS A 136 28.92 10.76 4.27
CA LYS A 136 27.58 10.83 3.67
C LYS A 136 27.74 11.37 2.25
N VAL A 137 27.41 10.54 1.26
CA VAL A 137 27.37 10.93 -0.14
C VAL A 137 25.93 11.22 -0.52
N GLN A 138 25.69 12.43 -1.01
CA GLN A 138 24.39 12.90 -1.47
C GLN A 138 24.54 13.66 -2.80
N LYS A 139 24.22 13.01 -3.92
CA LYS A 139 24.51 13.53 -5.28
C LYS A 139 23.46 13.06 -6.28
N LEU A 140 23.03 13.96 -7.18
CA LEU A 140 22.21 13.60 -8.33
C LEU A 140 23.07 12.84 -9.36
N LEU A 141 22.73 11.59 -9.66
CA LEU A 141 23.44 10.75 -10.64
C LEU A 141 22.68 10.61 -11.96
N LEU A 142 21.35 10.80 -11.95
CA LEU A 142 20.52 10.83 -13.15
C LEU A 142 19.52 11.96 -13.07
N GLU A 143 19.38 12.61 -14.21
CA GLU A 143 18.28 13.49 -14.54
C GLU A 143 17.91 13.25 -16.00
N ALA A 144 16.70 12.78 -16.24
CA ALA A 144 16.22 12.52 -17.59
C ALA A 144 14.74 12.90 -17.71
N PRO A 145 14.33 13.65 -18.74
CA PRO A 145 12.93 13.90 -19.02
C PRO A 145 12.13 12.59 -19.11
N ALA A 146 10.96 12.54 -18.48
CA ALA A 146 10.15 11.32 -18.43
C ALA A 146 9.74 10.86 -19.83
N ARG A 147 9.61 11.82 -20.77
CA ARG A 147 9.34 11.59 -22.20
C ARG A 147 10.48 10.89 -22.96
N GLU A 148 11.70 10.87 -22.41
CA GLU A 148 12.88 10.26 -23.03
C GLU A 148 13.08 8.80 -22.60
N VAL A 149 12.23 8.31 -21.69
CA VAL A 149 12.17 6.89 -21.32
C VAL A 149 11.49 6.14 -22.46
N GLU A 150 12.23 5.27 -23.14
CA GLU A 150 11.69 4.47 -24.24
C GLU A 150 11.01 3.18 -23.77
N ASP A 151 11.63 2.52 -22.80
CA ASP A 151 11.22 1.22 -22.32
C ASP A 151 11.58 1.05 -20.84
N ILE A 152 10.73 0.31 -20.12
CA ILE A 152 10.94 -0.06 -18.73
C ILE A 152 10.84 -1.57 -18.67
N LYS A 153 11.98 -2.23 -18.47
CA LYS A 153 12.04 -3.68 -18.38
C LYS A 153 12.11 -4.09 -16.93
N HIS A 154 11.25 -5.02 -16.57
CA HIS A 154 11.36 -5.73 -15.30
C HIS A 154 12.27 -6.94 -15.50
N SER A 155 13.33 -7.06 -14.69
CA SER A 155 14.10 -8.29 -14.57
C SER A 155 13.99 -8.83 -13.15
N GLU A 156 13.74 -10.13 -13.04
CA GLU A 156 13.98 -10.88 -11.81
C GLU A 156 15.41 -11.42 -11.89
N GLU A 157 16.39 -10.64 -11.46
CA GLU A 157 17.70 -11.21 -11.17
C GLU A 157 17.62 -11.98 -9.84
N GLY A 158 17.89 -13.28 -9.89
CA GLY A 158 17.62 -14.26 -8.83
C GLY A 158 18.43 -14.12 -7.52
N ARG A 159 18.77 -12.91 -7.08
CA ARG A 159 19.38 -12.61 -5.78
C ARG A 159 18.42 -11.80 -4.89
N GLY A 160 17.43 -12.50 -4.33
CA GLY A 160 16.57 -11.95 -3.27
C GLY A 160 15.43 -11.07 -3.76
N PHE A 161 14.58 -10.66 -2.83
CA PHE A 161 13.24 -10.07 -2.99
C PHE A 161 13.20 -8.67 -3.66
N TRP A 162 14.21 -8.29 -4.44
CA TRP A 162 14.33 -6.96 -5.04
C TRP A 162 13.91 -7.01 -6.51
N ALA A 163 12.91 -6.19 -6.85
CA ALA A 163 12.52 -5.97 -8.23
C ALA A 163 13.47 -4.96 -8.88
N CYS A 164 14.25 -5.38 -9.88
CA CYS A 164 15.08 -4.47 -10.67
C CYS A 164 14.27 -3.93 -11.86
N ALA A 165 14.40 -2.63 -12.10
CA ALA A 165 13.85 -1.95 -13.26
C ALA A 165 14.99 -1.36 -14.07
N VAL A 166 15.14 -1.84 -15.31
CA VAL A 166 16.15 -1.32 -16.25
C VAL A 166 15.46 -0.31 -17.16
N MET A 167 15.96 0.93 -17.14
CA MET A 167 15.49 2.04 -17.96
C MET A 167 16.49 2.35 -19.07
N THR A 168 16.00 2.51 -20.30
CA THR A 168 16.81 2.93 -21.46
C THR A 168 16.36 4.31 -21.95
N PHE A 169 17.33 5.17 -22.24
CA PHE A 169 17.12 6.57 -22.69
C PHE A 169 17.64 6.77 -24.12
N TRP A 170 17.10 7.77 -24.82
CA TRP A 170 17.55 8.19 -26.16
C TRP A 170 19.02 8.63 -26.17
N SER A 171 19.77 8.28 -27.22
CA SER A 171 21.18 8.70 -27.46
C SER A 171 21.29 9.84 -28.44
#